data_AF-A0A1C3NRY5-F1
#
_entry.id   AF-A0A1C3NRY5-F1
#
_cell.length_a   1.000
_cell.length_b   1.000
_cell.length_c   1.000
_cell.angle_alpha   90.00
_cell.angle_beta   90.00
_cell.angle_gamma   90.00
#
_symmetry.space_group_name_H-M   'P 1'
#
loop_
_entity.id
_entity.type
_entity.pdbx_description
1 polymer ?
#
loop_
_entity_poly.entity_id
_entity_poly.type
_entity_poly.pdbx_seq_one_letter_code
_entity_poly.pdbx_strand_id
1 'polypeptide(L)' 'MEKAMVDLDAEGIFELNQPRMKVMINVELTPPSYSNTERALRLNDRSNEALIVWLDEAAEKLE' A
#
# COMPACT_ATOMS: atom_id res chain seq x y z
N MET A 1 0.06 12.63 5.23
CA MET A 1 0.04 11.85 3.99
C MET A 1 -0.94 10.70 4.07
N GLU A 2 -0.84 9.80 5.06
CA GLU A 2 -1.74 8.63 5.19
C GLU A 2 -3.23 8.98 5.14
N LYS A 3 -3.69 9.97 5.92
CA LYS A 3 -5.10 10.42 5.91
C LYS A 3 -5.59 10.81 4.51
N ALA A 4 -4.78 11.55 3.75
CA ALA A 4 -5.15 11.97 2.40
C ALA A 4 -5.28 10.77 1.45
N MET A 5 -4.39 9.77 1.59
CA MET A 5 -4.49 8.55 0.80
C MET A 5 -5.71 7.71 1.16
N VAL A 6 -6.03 7.60 2.46
CA VAL A 6 -7.27 6.94 2.92
C VAL A 6 -8.51 7.63 2.36
N ASP A 7 -8.53 8.96 2.32
CA ASP A 7 -9.67 9.71 1.80
C ASP A 7 -9.85 9.49 0.29
N LEU A 8 -8.77 9.54 -0.48
CA LEU A 8 -8.80 9.24 -1.92
C LEU A 8 -9.21 7.79 -2.20
N ASP A 9 -8.81 6.85 -1.34
CA ASP A 9 -9.24 5.45 -1.46
C ASP A 9 -10.73 5.27 -1.17
N ALA A 10 -11.24 5.94 -0.13
CA ALA A 10 -12.66 5.96 0.18
C ALA A 10 -13.52 6.62 -0.92
N GLU A 11 -12.94 7.55 -1.68
CA GLU A 11 -13.55 8.16 -2.87
C GLU A 11 -13.50 7.25 -4.12
N GLY A 12 -12.85 6.08 -4.04
CA GLY A 12 -12.74 5.12 -5.14
C GLY A 12 -11.70 5.50 -6.19
N ILE A 13 -10.80 6.47 -5.91
CA ILE A 13 -9.81 6.95 -6.88
C ILE A 13 -8.88 5.82 -7.34
N PHE A 14 -8.50 4.92 -6.44
CA PHE A 14 -7.61 3.80 -6.73
C PHE A 14 -8.29 2.62 -7.43
N GLU A 15 -9.58 2.70 -7.75
CA GLU A 15 -10.29 1.66 -8.51
C GLU A 15 -10.89 2.13 -9.84
N LEU A 16 -10.62 3.38 -10.25
CA LEU A 16 -11.17 3.95 -11.48
C LEU A 16 -10.77 3.19 -12.75
N ASN A 17 -9.54 2.65 -12.81
CA ASN A 17 -8.97 2.05 -14.03
C ASN A 17 -8.60 0.57 -13.88
N GLN A 18 -8.59 0.03 -12.65
CA GLN A 18 -8.27 -1.36 -12.36
C GLN A 18 -8.82 -1.75 -10.98
N PRO A 19 -9.01 -3.04 -10.67
CA PRO A 19 -9.53 -3.44 -9.37
C PRO A 19 -8.65 -2.94 -8.21
N ARG A 20 -9.25 -2.45 -7.12
CA ARG A 20 -8.52 -1.96 -5.94
C ARG A 20 -7.48 -2.95 -5.40
N MET A 21 -7.79 -4.25 -5.46
CA MET A 21 -6.93 -5.36 -5.02
C MET A 21 -5.66 -5.52 -5.87
N LYS A 22 -5.62 -4.92 -7.06
CA LYS A 22 -4.46 -4.86 -7.95
C LYS A 22 -3.72 -3.53 -7.86
N VAL A 23 -4.07 -2.66 -6.92
CA VAL A 23 -3.40 -1.37 -6.67
C VAL A 23 -2.81 -1.39 -5.27
N MET A 24 -1.55 -0.96 -5.15
CA MET A 24 -0.90 -0.74 -3.87
C MET A 24 -0.61 0.75 -3.70
N ILE A 25 -0.97 1.29 -2.55
CA ILE A 25 -0.49 2.61 -2.11
C ILE A 25 0.87 2.40 -1.44
N ASN A 26 1.96 2.62 -2.17
CA ASN A 26 3.32 2.54 -1.64
C ASN A 26 3.72 3.82 -0.90
N VAL A 27 4.61 3.69 0.10
CA VAL A 27 5.20 4.82 0.83
C VAL A 27 6.71 4.68 0.86
N GLU A 28 7.42 5.63 0.26
CA GLU A 28 8.89 5.63 0.21
C GLU A 28 9.47 6.90 0.84
N LEU A 29 10.25 6.73 1.91
CA LEU A 29 11.06 7.80 2.50
C LEU A 29 12.50 7.79 1.95
N THR A 30 13.13 8.96 1.95
CA THR A 30 14.57 9.10 1.67
C THR A 30 15.24 9.77 2.88
N PRO A 31 16.19 9.11 3.58
CA PRO A 31 16.66 7.73 3.32
C PRO A 31 15.58 6.66 3.63
N PRO A 32 15.73 5.43 3.10
CA PRO A 32 14.81 4.32 3.36
C PRO A 32 14.62 4.07 4.86
N SER A 33 13.41 3.69 5.24
CA SER A 33 13.02 3.44 6.64
C SER A 33 12.09 2.25 6.72
N TYR A 34 12.23 1.42 7.76
CA TYR A 34 11.30 0.33 8.06
C TYR A 34 9.84 0.81 8.20
N SER A 35 9.64 2.08 8.56
CA SER A 35 8.30 2.67 8.63
C SER A 35 7.58 2.73 7.28
N ASN A 36 8.27 2.55 6.14
CA ASN A 36 7.67 2.45 4.82
C ASN A 36 6.66 1.28 4.77
N THR A 37 7.09 0.10 5.19
CA THR A 37 6.25 -1.11 5.19
C THR A 37 5.10 -1.00 6.16
N GLU A 38 5.34 -0.50 7.38
CA GLU A 38 4.26 -0.29 8.35
C GLU A 38 3.18 0.66 7.80
N ARG A 39 3.56 1.68 7.02
CA ARG A 39 2.62 2.60 6.38
C ARG A 39 1.89 1.94 5.23
N ALA A 40 2.58 1.19 4.38
CA ALA A 40 1.97 0.42 3.31
C ALA A 40 0.93 -0.57 3.86
N LEU A 41 1.22 -1.26 4.96
CA LEU A 41 0.30 -2.16 5.65
C LEU A 41 -0.93 -1.45 6.23
N ARG A 42 -0.82 -0.18 6.64
CA ARG A 42 -1.96 0.61 7.14
C ARG A 42 -2.83 1.17 6.01
N LEU A 43 -2.26 1.39 4.83
CA LEU A 43 -2.93 2.00 3.68
C LEU A 43 -3.52 0.99 2.70
N ASN A 44 -3.25 -0.30 2.88
CA ASN A 44 -3.73 -1.35 2.00
C ASN A 44 -4.31 -2.49 2.84
N ASP A 45 -5.37 -3.13 2.34
CA ASP A 45 -5.88 -4.34 2.95
C ASP A 45 -4.80 -5.44 2.96
N ARG A 46 -4.69 -6.22 4.05
CA ARG A 46 -3.69 -7.29 4.16
C ARG A 46 -3.86 -8.39 3.11
N SER A 47 -5.06 -8.54 2.55
CA SER A 47 -5.36 -9.46 1.46
C SER A 47 -5.14 -8.84 0.07
N ASN A 48 -4.73 -7.57 -0.02
CA ASN A 48 -4.46 -6.89 -1.29
C ASN A 48 -3.33 -7.60 -2.05
N GLU A 49 -3.63 -8.06 -3.26
CA GLU A 49 -2.70 -8.85 -4.07
C GLU A 49 -1.45 -8.05 -4.46
N ALA A 50 -1.62 -6.76 -4.78
CA ALA A 50 -0.49 -5.90 -5.13
C ALA A 50 0.43 -5.63 -3.93
N LEU A 51 -0.14 -5.52 -2.71
CA LEU A 51 0.66 -5.43 -1.47
C LEU A 51 1.48 -6.71 -1.25
N ILE A 52 0.87 -7.88 -1.43
CA ILE A 52 1.55 -9.18 -1.23
C ILE A 52 2.74 -9.32 -2.19
N VAL A 53 2.55 -8.96 -3.46
CA VAL A 53 3.65 -8.97 -4.45
C VAL A 53 4.77 -8.02 -4.04
N TRP A 54 4.43 -6.79 -3.66
CA TRP A 54 5.44 -5.81 -3.24
C TRP A 54 6.23 -6.26 -2.00
N LEU A 55 5.57 -6.87 -1.03
CA LEU A 55 6.22 -7.40 0.17
C LEU A 55 7.22 -8.51 -0.16
N ASP A 56 6.85 -9.42 -1.07
CA ASP A 56 7.75 -10.46 -1.55
C ASP A 56 8.97 -9.86 -2.27
N GLU A 57 8.77 -8.86 -3.12
CA GLU A 57 9.85 -8.12 -3.81
C GLU A 57 10.76 -7.37 -2.82
N ALA A 58 10.19 -6.79 -1.75
CA ALA A 58 10.92 -6.09 -0.70
C ALA A 58 11.62 -7.04 0.30
N ALA A 59 11.43 -8.36 0.16
CA ALA A 59 11.86 -9.38 1.12
C ALA A 59 11.30 -9.17 2.55
N GLU A 60 10.11 -8.57 2.65
CA GLU A 60 9.41 -8.33 3.90
C GLU A 60 8.24 -9.32 4.06
N LYS A 61 8.18 -10.06 5.17
CA LYS A 61 7.12 -11.06 5.39
C LYS A 61 5.94 -10.45 6.15
N LEU A 62 4.71 -10.82 5.75
CA LEU A 62 3.53 -10.67 6.60
C LEU A 62 3.66 -11.65 7.77
N GLU A 63 3.95 -11.13 8.96
CA GLU A 63 3.76 -11.85 10.22
C GLU A 63 2.27 -11.86 10.65
#